data_AF-A0A4Y4DX08-F1
#
_entry.id   AF-A0A4Y4DX08-F1
#
_cell.length_a   1.000
_cell.length_b   1.000
_cell.length_c   1.000
_cell.angle_alpha   90.00
_cell.angle_beta   90.00
_cell.angle_gamma   90.00
#
_symmetry.space_group_name_H-M   'P 1'
#
loop_
_entity.id
_entity.type
_entity.pdbx_description
1 polymer ?
#
loop_
_entity_poly.entity_id
_entity_poly.type
_entity_poly.pdbx_seq_one_letter_code
_entity_poly.pdbx_strand_id
1 'polypeptide(L)' 'MTQAQPGEIGIAMITALLHGDREGFNFVVSELEGGNAQAVAILARLSETMIAMIADLLGVEPDEALMKIAASIALGS' A
#
# COMPACT_ATOMS: atom_id res chain seq x y z
N MET A 1 16.85 -4.80 15.33
CA MET A 1 16.16 -4.45 14.08
C MET A 1 14.72 -4.18 14.45
N THR A 2 14.25 -2.95 14.29
CA THR A 2 12.85 -2.59 14.59
C THR A 2 11.98 -3.28 13.56
N GLN A 3 11.11 -4.20 13.97
CA GLN A 3 10.16 -4.82 13.04
C GLN A 3 9.19 -3.74 12.57
N ALA A 4 9.11 -3.56 11.24
CA ALA A 4 8.10 -2.69 10.64
C ALA A 4 6.70 -3.21 11.00
N GLN A 5 5.80 -2.31 11.37
CA GLN A 5 4.43 -2.71 11.70
C GLN A 5 3.70 -3.18 10.44
N PRO A 6 2.76 -4.14 10.52
CA PRO A 6 2.03 -4.63 9.36
C PRO A 6 1.37 -3.54 8.49
N GLY A 7 0.91 -2.44 9.12
CA GLY A 7 0.36 -1.29 8.40
C GLY A 7 1.40 -0.52 7.57
N GLU A 8 2.64 -0.41 8.06
CA GLU A 8 3.74 0.26 7.34
C GLU A 8 4.16 -0.55 6.10
N ILE A 9 4.19 -1.88 6.23
CA ILE A 9 4.48 -2.80 5.12
C ILE A 9 3.40 -2.66 4.03
N GLY A 10 2.12 -2.64 4.42
CA GLY A 10 1.01 -2.43 3.49
C GLY A 10 1.11 -1.12 2.72
N ILE A 11 1.41 -0.01 3.41
CA ILE A 11 1.58 1.31 2.78
C ILE A 11 2.77 1.30 1.80
N ALA A 12 3.91 0.71 2.19
CA ALA A 12 5.09 0.63 1.33
C ALA A 12 4.82 -0.17 0.05
N MET A 13 4.12 -1.30 0.15
CA MET A 13 3.73 -2.10 -1.02
C MET A 13 2.87 -1.30 -2.01
N ILE A 14 1.86 -0.59 -1.50
CA ILE A 14 0.92 0.14 -2.35
C ILE A 14 1.58 1.37 -2.98
N THR A 15 2.45 2.04 -2.22
CA THR A 15 3.27 3.15 -2.72
C THR A 15 4.15 2.70 -3.88
N ALA A 16 4.83 1.54 -3.76
CA ALA A 16 5.66 1.01 -4.82
C ALA A 16 4.83 0.71 -6.09
N LEU A 17 3.63 0.15 -5.93
CA LEU A 17 2.73 -0.13 -7.06
C LEU A 17 2.23 1.13 -7.77
N LEU A 18 1.76 2.14 -7.04
CA LEU A 18 1.31 3.42 -7.61
C LEU A 18 2.39 4.08 -8.49
N HIS A 19 3.65 3.97 -8.07
CA HIS A 19 4.78 4.52 -8.81
C HIS A 19 5.37 3.57 -9.87
N GLY A 20 4.81 2.36 -10.04
CA GLY A 20 5.34 1.34 -10.94
C GLY A 20 6.71 0.78 -10.52
N ASP A 21 7.10 0.96 -9.26
CA ASP A 21 8.35 0.47 -8.68
C ASP A 21 8.25 -1.03 -8.36
N ARG A 22 8.48 -1.84 -9.39
CA ARG A 22 8.44 -3.29 -9.30
C ARG A 22 9.53 -3.87 -8.40
N GLU A 23 10.69 -3.21 -8.31
CA GLU A 23 11.81 -3.68 -7.49
C GLU A 23 11.52 -3.44 -6.01
N GLY A 24 11.06 -2.23 -5.66
CA GLY A 24 10.59 -1.89 -4.32
C GLY A 24 9.43 -2.79 -3.88
N PHE A 25 8.47 -3.07 -4.77
CA PHE A 25 7.39 -4.02 -4.48
C PHE A 25 7.94 -5.41 -4.12
N ASN A 26 8.81 -5.99 -4.98
CA ASN A 26 9.37 -7.32 -4.74
C ASN A 26 10.19 -7.39 -3.45
N PHE A 27 10.92 -6.32 -3.12
CA PHE A 27 11.66 -6.21 -1.87
C PHE A 27 10.70 -6.28 -0.67
N VAL A 28 9.65 -5.46 -0.65
CA VAL A 28 8.67 -5.45 0.45
C VAL A 28 7.92 -6.78 0.58
N VAL A 29 7.57 -7.42 -0.55
CA VAL A 29 6.96 -8.75 -0.55
C VAL A 29 7.91 -9.84 -0.02
N SER A 30 9.22 -9.72 -0.27
CA SER A 30 10.20 -10.70 0.23
C SER A 30 10.40 -10.65 1.75
N GLU A 31 10.11 -9.51 2.38
CA GLU A 31 10.17 -9.32 3.84
C GLU A 31 8.91 -9.86 4.56
N LEU A 32 7.86 -10.24 3.82
CA LEU A 32 6.66 -10.86 4.39
C LEU A 32 6.90 -12.37 4.61
N GLU A 33 7.26 -12.76 5.83
CA GLU A 33 7.40 -14.17 6.20
C GLU A 33 6.14 -14.99 5.85
N GLY A 34 6.28 -15.98 4.99
CA GLY A 34 5.21 -16.93 4.64
C GLY A 34 4.12 -16.40 3.70
N GLY A 35 4.26 -15.19 3.15
CA GLY A 35 3.27 -14.58 2.28
C GLY A 35 3.17 -15.26 0.91
N ASN A 36 1.96 -15.71 0.53
CA ASN A 36 1.70 -16.13 -0.85
C ASN A 36 1.80 -14.89 -1.76
N ALA A 37 2.86 -14.79 -2.56
CA ALA A 37 3.13 -13.66 -3.46
C ALA A 37 1.94 -13.31 -4.37
N GLN A 38 1.12 -14.30 -4.77
CA GLN A 38 -0.10 -14.04 -5.55
C GLN A 38 -1.19 -13.37 -4.71
N ALA A 39 -1.39 -13.80 -3.46
CA ALA A 39 -2.35 -13.16 -2.56
C ALA A 39 -1.94 -11.71 -2.25
N VAL A 40 -0.64 -11.48 -2.05
CA VAL A 40 -0.05 -10.16 -1.83
C VAL A 40 -0.25 -9.26 -3.06
N ALA A 41 -0.02 -9.77 -4.27
CA ALA A 41 -0.29 -9.05 -5.51
C ALA A 41 -1.77 -8.71 -5.71
N ILE A 42 -2.68 -9.64 -5.38
CA ILE A 42 -4.14 -9.42 -5.46
C ILE A 42 -4.57 -8.32 -4.50
N LEU A 43 -4.14 -8.39 -3.23
CA LEU A 43 -4.45 -7.37 -2.23
C LEU A 43 -3.93 -6.00 -2.65
N ALA A 44 -2.71 -5.94 -3.17
CA ALA A 44 -2.09 -4.69 -3.55
C ALA A 44 -2.79 -4.06 -4.79
N ARG A 45 -3.27 -4.88 -5.75
CA ARG A 45 -4.09 -4.43 -6.88
C ARG A 45 -5.47 -3.92 -6.45
N LEU A 46 -6.08 -4.60 -5.47
CA LEU A 46 -7.34 -4.14 -4.87
C LEU A 46 -7.14 -2.79 -4.18
N SER A 47 -6.05 -2.62 -3.44
CA SER A 47 -5.71 -1.36 -2.80
C SER A 47 -5.47 -0.22 -3.79
N GLU A 48 -4.77 -0.46 -4.91
CA GLU A 48 -4.66 0.54 -6.00
C GLU A 48 -6.04 1.01 -6.48
N THR A 49 -6.95 0.05 -6.71
CA THR A 49 -8.31 0.35 -7.18
C THR A 49 -9.08 1.17 -6.15
N MET A 50 -8.97 0.81 -4.87
CA MET A 50 -9.61 1.55 -3.77
C MET A 50 -9.05 2.97 -3.65
N ILE A 51 -7.74 3.17 -3.82
CA ILE A 51 -7.12 4.50 -3.79
C ILE A 51 -7.63 5.36 -4.94
N ALA A 52 -7.68 4.81 -6.17
CA ALA A 52 -8.23 5.53 -7.31
C ALA A 52 -9.69 5.95 -7.07
N MET A 53 -10.52 5.05 -6.53
CA MET A 53 -11.91 5.37 -6.18
C MET A 53 -12.02 6.48 -5.12
N ILE A 54 -11.13 6.49 -4.12
CA ILE A 54 -11.10 7.51 -3.07
C ILE A 54 -10.60 8.85 -3.64
N ALA A 55 -9.59 8.81 -4.51
CA ALA A 55 -9.07 9.98 -5.22
C ALA A 55 -10.18 10.65 -6.04
N ASP A 56 -10.93 9.86 -6.82
CA ASP A 56 -12.09 10.33 -7.60
C ASP A 56 -13.18 10.91 -6.69
N LEU A 57 -13.50 10.25 -5.59
CA LEU A 57 -14.53 10.70 -4.65
C LEU A 57 -14.17 12.04 -3.98
N LEU A 58 -12.89 12.24 -3.67
CA LEU A 58 -12.37 13.43 -3.00
C LEU A 58 -11.98 14.54 -3.98
N GLY A 59 -11.89 14.25 -5.28
CA GLY A 59 -11.40 15.18 -6.30
C GLY A 59 -9.93 15.54 -6.11
N VAL A 60 -9.11 14.58 -5.69
CA VAL A 60 -7.66 14.74 -5.45
C VAL A 60 -6.86 13.72 -6.25
N GLU A 61 -5.55 13.90 -6.32
CA GLU A 61 -4.66 12.92 -6.95
C GLU A 61 -4.50 11.64 -6.11
N PRO A 62 -4.20 10.48 -6.73
CA PRO A 62 -4.03 9.20 -6.03
C PRO A 62 -3.03 9.24 -4.86
N ASP A 63 -1.93 9.97 -5.01
CA ASP A 63 -0.92 10.11 -3.94
C ASP A 63 -1.46 10.86 -2.72
N GLU A 64 -2.27 11.89 -2.96
CA GLU A 64 -2.93 12.64 -1.89
C GLU A 64 -3.99 11.78 -1.20
N ALA A 65 -4.74 10.98 -1.95
CA ALA A 65 -5.68 10.01 -1.39
C ALA A 65 -4.96 8.98 -0.52
N LEU A 66 -3.83 8.42 -0.98
CA LEU A 66 -3.01 7.49 -0.20
C LEU A 66 -2.50 8.14 1.09
N MET A 67 -2.00 9.38 1.05
CA MET A 67 -1.56 10.11 2.25
C MET A 67 -2.69 10.27 3.26
N LYS A 68 -3.90 10.62 2.81
CA LYS A 68 -5.08 10.75 3.70
C LYS A 68 -5.50 9.40 4.30
N ILE A 69 -5.44 8.32 3.52
CA ILE A 69 -5.72 6.96 4.01
C ILE A 69 -4.70 6.56 5.07
N ALA A 70 -3.40 6.75 4.80
CA ALA A 70 -2.33 6.45 5.75
C ALA A 70 -2.49 7.24 7.06
N ALA A 71 -2.80 8.54 6.97
CA ALA A 71 -3.06 9.37 8.14
C ALA A 71 -4.28 8.88 8.95
N SER A 72 -5.36 8.50 8.28
CA SER A 72 -6.56 7.95 8.92
C SER A 72 -6.28 6.64 9.67
N ILE A 73 -5.48 5.75 9.07
CA ILE A 73 -5.06 4.48 9.70
C ILE A 73 -4.22 4.76 10.95
N ALA A 74 -3.22 5.66 10.85
CA ALA A 74 -2.35 6.00 11.96
C ALA A 74 -3.09 6.67 13.14
N LEU A 75 -4.22 7.33 12.88
CA LEU A 75 -5.07 7.93 13.91
C LEU A 75 -6.08 6.95 14.52
N GLY A 76 -6.29 5.79 13.89
CA GLY A 76 -7.31 4.79 14.26
C GLY A 76 -6.77 3.52 14.92
N SER A 77 -5.45 3.40 15.08
CA SER A 77 -4.73 2.28 15.71
C SER A 77 -4.15 2.64 17.07
#